data_AF-B1BQZ2-F1
#
_entry.id   AF-B1BQZ2-F1
#
_cell.length_a   1.000
_cell.length_b   1.000
_cell.length_c   1.000
_cell.angle_alpha   90.00
_cell.angle_beta   90.00
_cell.angle_gamma   90.00
#
_symmetry.space_group_name_H-M   'P 1'
#
loop_
_entity.id
_entity.type
_entity.pdbx_description
1 polymer ?
#
loop_
_entity_poly.entity_id
_entity_poly.type
_entity_poly.pdbx_seq_one_letter_code
_entity_poly.pdbx_strand_id
1 'polypeptide(L)' 'MKITYENSNLLIIDDEEKRIYNLGDAVNISMRTSYSLDGFIEEISENKLLLKDKNNSSYSIGFDYIKKII' A
#
# COMPACT_ATOMS: atom_id res chain seq x y z
N MET A 1 7.21 -3.26 10.95
CA MET A 1 6.36 -2.43 10.05
C MET A 1 5.17 -1.77 10.76
N LYS A 2 5.12 -0.44 10.73
CA LYS A 2 3.96 0.42 11.06
C LYS A 2 3.55 1.17 9.79
N ILE A 3 2.26 1.14 9.44
CA ILE A 3 1.69 1.90 8.32
C ILE A 3 0.85 3.03 8.92
N THR A 4 1.09 4.25 8.46
CA THR A 4 0.40 5.47 8.93
C THR A 4 0.05 6.36 7.76
N TYR A 5 -1.02 7.14 7.92
CA TYR A 5 -1.47 8.12 6.95
C TYR A 5 -1.17 9.54 7.45
N GLU A 6 -0.35 10.28 6.72
CA GLU A 6 -0.04 11.69 7.03
C GLU A 6 -0.01 12.53 5.75
N ASN A 7 -0.70 13.68 5.74
CA ASN A 7 -0.72 14.64 4.63
C ASN A 7 -1.00 14.00 3.25
N SER A 8 -1.98 13.09 3.17
CA SER A 8 -2.33 12.35 1.94
C SER A 8 -1.29 11.35 1.42
N ASN A 9 -0.29 11.02 2.24
CA ASN A 9 0.76 10.07 1.89
C ASN A 9 0.68 8.81 2.77
N LEU A 10 1.07 7.68 2.17
CA LEU A 10 1.22 6.43 2.88
C LEU A 10 2.64 6.36 3.43
N LEU A 11 2.75 6.46 4.75
CA LEU A 11 4.01 6.37 5.45
C LEU A 11 4.20 4.96 6.00
N ILE A 12 5.26 4.29 5.53
CA ILE A 12 5.67 2.97 6.02
C ILE A 12 6.97 3.13 6.78
N ILE A 13 6.93 2.74 8.05
CA ILE A 13 8.10 2.68 8.93
C ILE A 13 8.39 1.19 9.15
N ASP A 14 9.44 0.68 8.52
CA ASP A 14 9.99 -0.63 8.83
C ASP A 14 11.26 -0.49 9.69
N ASP A 15 11.73 -1.57 10.30
CA ASP A 15 12.75 -1.54 11.37
C ASP A 15 14.06 -0.82 10.99
N GLU A 16 14.33 -0.58 9.70
CA GLU A 16 15.52 0.13 9.20
C GLU A 16 15.25 1.22 8.15
N GLU A 17 14.00 1.40 7.67
CA GLU A 17 13.69 2.36 6.59
C GLU A 17 12.34 3.05 6.75
N LYS A 18 12.32 4.36 6.49
CA LYS A 18 11.12 5.18 6.34
C LYS A 18 10.85 5.37 4.84
N ARG A 19 9.76 4.81 4.33
CA ARG A 19 9.31 4.98 2.94
C ARG A 19 8.01 5.77 2.88
N ILE A 20 7.93 6.68 1.92
CA ILE A 20 6.75 7.50 1.65
C ILE A 20 6.26 7.11 0.26
N TYR A 21 5.00 6.70 0.16
CA TYR A 21 4.33 6.41 -1.09
C TYR A 21 3.20 7.41 -1.34
N ASN A 22 3.02 7.81 -2.59
CA ASN A 22 2.06 8.81 -3.06
C ASN A 22 1.06 8.17 -4.03
N LEU A 23 0.01 8.92 -4.37
CA LEU A 23 -0.92 8.53 -5.44
C LEU A 23 -0.18 8.43 -6.78
N GLY A 24 -0.46 7.35 -7.52
CA GLY A 24 0.18 7.02 -8.79
C GLY A 24 1.45 6.18 -8.67
N ASP A 25 1.99 5.98 -7.47
CA ASP A 25 3.19 5.15 -7.29
C ASP A 25 2.90 3.68 -7.60
N ALA A 26 3.80 3.05 -8.36
CA ALA A 26 3.77 1.62 -8.60
C ALA A 26 4.34 0.87 -7.39
N VAL A 27 3.59 -0.08 -6.85
CA VAL A 27 3.96 -0.84 -5.65
C VAL A 27 3.68 -2.33 -5.81
N ASN A 28 4.45 -3.15 -5.10
CA ASN A 28 4.13 -4.55 -4.87
C ASN A 28 3.75 -4.76 -3.40
N ILE A 29 2.52 -5.18 -3.15
CA ILE A 29 1.97 -5.41 -1.82
C ILE A 29 2.00 -6.91 -1.54
N SER A 30 2.83 -7.31 -0.59
CA SER A 30 2.77 -8.64 0.02
C SER A 30 1.74 -8.61 1.14
N MET A 31 0.72 -9.45 1.00
CA MET A 31 -0.31 -9.61 2.02
C MET A 31 0.19 -10.52 3.14
N ARG A 32 -0.47 -10.49 4.30
CA ARG A 32 -0.25 -11.46 5.38
C ARG A 32 -0.75 -12.85 5.00
N THR A 33 -1.71 -12.91 4.09
CA THR A 33 -2.06 -14.13 3.36
C THR A 33 -0.97 -14.43 2.32
N SER A 34 -0.87 -15.67 1.82
CA SER A 34 0.15 -16.06 0.83
C SER A 34 -0.03 -15.44 -0.57
N TYR A 35 -0.70 -14.29 -0.67
CA TYR A 35 -0.99 -13.56 -1.90
C TYR A 35 -0.18 -12.25 -1.97
N SER A 36 0.08 -11.81 -3.19
CA SER A 36 0.70 -10.52 -3.48
C SER A 36 -0.08 -9.82 -4.60
N LEU A 37 -0.10 -8.49 -4.57
CA LEU A 37 -0.75 -7.66 -5.57
C LEU A 37 0.24 -6.60 -6.08
N ASP A 38 0.38 -6.47 -7.40
CA ASP A 38 1.13 -5.39 -8.04
C ASP A 38 0.17 -4.40 -8.72
N GLY A 39 0.47 -3.11 -8.61
CA GLY A 39 -0.36 -2.07 -9.19
C GLY A 39 0.06 -0.67 -8.79
N PHE A 40 -0.80 0.30 -9.10
CA PHE A 40 -0.60 1.72 -8.80
C PHE A 40 -1.52 2.15 -7.66
N ILE A 41 -1.03 3.01 -6.78
CA ILE A 41 -1.85 3.57 -5.70
C ILE A 41 -2.85 4.56 -6.30
N GLU A 42 -4.14 4.25 -6.24
CA GLU A 42 -5.22 5.12 -6.75
C GLU A 42 -5.80 6.00 -5.64
N GLU A 43 -5.88 5.48 -4.42
CA GLU A 43 -6.37 6.19 -3.25
C GLU A 43 -5.65 5.72 -1.97
N ILE A 44 -5.41 6.63 -1.04
CA ILE A 44 -4.93 6.31 0.30
C ILE A 44 -5.93 6.93 1.29
N SER A 45 -6.51 6.10 2.15
CA SER A 45 -7.39 6.54 3.24
C SER A 45 -6.79 6.11 4.59
N GLU A 46 -7.41 6.53 5.70
CA GLU A 46 -6.87 6.34 7.06
C GLU A 46 -6.45 4.90 7.41
N ASN A 47 -7.19 3.88 6.94
CA ASN A 47 -6.94 2.46 7.29
C ASN A 47 -6.84 1.52 6.08
N LYS A 48 -6.82 2.06 4.86
CA LYS A 48 -6.86 1.28 3.62
C LYS A 48 -6.19 2.01 2.47
N LEU A 49 -5.77 1.25 1.47
CA LEU A 49 -5.38 1.78 0.17
C LEU A 49 -6.25 1.15 -0.94
N LEU A 50 -6.44 1.90 -2.01
CA LEU A 50 -7.00 1.41 -3.26
C LEU A 50 -5.85 1.23 -4.25
N LEU A 51 -5.65 0.00 -4.72
CA LEU A 51 -4.63 -0.35 -5.70
C LEU A 51 -5.30 -0.64 -7.05
N LYS A 52 -4.78 -0.07 -8.13
CA LYS A 52 -5.23 -0.35 -9.49
C LYS A 52 -4.21 -1.20 -10.24
N ASP A 53 -4.61 -2.37 -10.72
CA ASP A 53 -3.72 -3.22 -11.51
C ASP A 53 -3.58 -2.74 -12.97
N LYS A 54 -2.74 -3.44 -13.74
CA LYS A 54 -2.52 -3.15 -15.16
C LYS A 54 -3.75 -3.43 -16.04
N ASN A 55 -4.73 -4.17 -15.54
CA ASN A 55 -5.98 -4.49 -16.23
C ASN A 55 -7.11 -3.51 -15.87
N ASN A 56 -6.80 -2.40 -15.19
CA ASN A 56 -7.76 -1.43 -14.67
C ASN A 56 -8.74 -2.01 -13.63
N SER A 57 -8.39 -3.10 -12.96
CA SER A 57 -9.12 -3.63 -11.81
C SER A 57 -8.63 -2.95 -10.54
N SER A 58 -9.57 -2.47 -9.70
CA SER A 58 -9.24 -1.81 -8.44
C SER A 58 -9.47 -2.75 -7.23
N TYR A 59 -8.54 -2.73 -6.29
CA TYR A 59 -8.51 -3.57 -5.09
C TYR A 59 -8.41 -2.70 -3.83
N SER A 60 -9.39 -2.83 -2.94
CA SER A 60 -9.36 -2.16 -1.63
C SER A 60 -8.66 -3.05 -0.61
N ILE A 61 -7.54 -2.58 -0.06
CA ILE A 61 -6.68 -3.35 0.85
C ILE A 61 -6.57 -2.60 2.19
N GLY A 62 -7.03 -3.23 3.27
CA GLY A 62 -6.83 -2.69 4.63
C GLY A 62 -5.37 -2.85 5.07
N PHE A 63 -4.81 -1.86 5.76
CA PHE A 63 -3.41 -1.88 6.20
C PHE A 63 -3.07 -3.07 7.09
N ASP A 64 -4.03 -3.55 7.89
CA ASP A 64 -3.85 -4.73 8.75
C ASP A 64 -3.54 -6.01 7.97
N TYR A 65 -3.99 -6.10 6.71
CA TYR A 65 -3.73 -7.24 5.84
C TYR A 65 -2.38 -7.18 5.14
N ILE A 66 -1.68 -6.05 5.22
CA ILE A 66 -0.41 -5.83 4.53
C ILE A 66 0.72 -6.35 5.41
N LYS A 67 1.55 -7.23 4.84
CA LYS A 67 2.77 -7.71 5.46
C LYS A 67 3.95 -6.81 5.10
N LYS A 68 4.05 -6.42 3.82
CA LYS A 68 5.13 -5.58 3.28
C LYS A 68 4.66 -4.88 2.02
N ILE A 69 5.16 -3.67 1.77
CA ILE A 69 5.05 -2.97 0.48
C ILE A 69 6.48 -2.74 -0.03
N ILE A 70 6.71 -3.03 -1.31
CA ILE A 70 7.99 -2.85 -2.01
C ILE A 70 7.78 -1.82 -3.10
#